data_AF-A0ABD5DW37-F1
#
_entry.id   AF-A0ABD5DW37-F1
#
_cell.length_a   1.000
_cell.length_b   1.000
_cell.length_c   1.000
_cell.angle_alpha   90.00
_cell.angle_beta   90.00
_cell.angle_gamma   90.00
#
_symmetry.space_group_name_H-M   'P 1'
#
loop_
_entity.id
_entity.type
_entity.pdbx_description
1 polymer ?
#
loop_
_entity_poly.entity_id
_entity_poly.type
_entity_poly.pdbx_seq_one_letter_code
_entity_poly.pdbx_strand_id
1 'polypeptide(L)'
;CTAVSILNRPIPAIHYMIAAAGGNSIPCAPYATFGTRELSEHVAVALKHRKATLLQHHGLIACEASLEKALWLAHEVEVLAQLYLSTLAITDPVPVLDDEAIAIVLE
;
A
#
# COMPACT_ATOMS: atom_id res chain seq x y z
N CYS A 1 6.50 -3.98 -4.69
CA CYS A 1 5.22 -3.27 -4.97
C CYS A 1 4.55 -3.68 -6.27
N THR A 2 5.20 -3.49 -7.43
CA THR A 2 4.58 -3.67 -8.75
C THR A 2 4.00 -5.06 -8.97
N ALA A 3 4.64 -6.12 -8.46
CA ALA A 3 4.09 -7.47 -8.54
C ALA A 3 2.76 -7.63 -7.79
N VAL A 4 2.59 -6.99 -6.62
CA VAL A 4 1.29 -6.97 -5.93
C VAL A 4 0.25 -6.16 -6.73
N SER A 5 0.65 -5.05 -7.34
CA SER A 5 -0.27 -4.23 -8.13
C SER A 5 -0.75 -4.93 -9.41
N ILE A 6 0.07 -5.82 -10.00
CA ILE A 6 -0.35 -6.70 -11.09
C ILE A 6 -1.47 -7.66 -10.64
N LEU A 7 -1.45 -8.12 -9.38
CA LEU A 7 -2.51 -8.96 -8.81
C LEU A 7 -3.79 -8.18 -8.49
N ASN A 8 -3.77 -6.86 -8.63
CA ASN A 8 -4.87 -5.96 -8.23
C ASN A 8 -5.36 -6.22 -6.80
N ARG A 9 -4.44 -6.51 -5.87
CA ARG A 9 -4.75 -6.73 -4.45
C ARG A 9 -4.22 -5.55 -3.62
N PRO A 10 -4.95 -5.11 -2.57
CA PRO A 10 -4.32 -4.31 -1.53
C PRO A 10 -3.30 -5.16 -0.75
N ILE A 11 -2.37 -4.50 -0.07
CA ILE A 11 -1.54 -5.16 0.96
C ILE A 11 -2.31 -5.07 2.29
N PRO A 12 -2.69 -6.18 2.94
CA PRO A 12 -3.39 -6.16 4.22
C PRO A 12 -2.42 -6.05 5.40
N ALA A 13 -2.93 -5.96 6.63
CA ALA A 13 -2.16 -5.79 7.87
C ALA A 13 -1.36 -7.03 8.31
N ILE A 14 -0.50 -7.55 7.43
CA ILE A 14 0.40 -8.68 7.71
C ILE A 14 1.56 -8.32 8.66
N HIS A 15 1.79 -7.01 8.87
CA HIS A 15 2.82 -6.47 9.73
C HIS A 15 2.41 -5.09 10.23
N TYR A 16 2.72 -4.76 11.49
CA TYR A 16 2.26 -3.54 12.16
C TYR A 16 2.73 -2.23 11.48
N MET A 17 3.89 -2.28 10.79
CA MET A 17 4.45 -1.15 10.04
C MET A 17 3.52 -0.61 8.92
N ILE A 18 2.46 -1.35 8.57
CA ILE A 18 1.44 -0.83 7.66
C ILE A 18 0.79 0.48 8.15
N ALA A 19 0.74 0.66 9.48
CA ALA A 19 0.25 1.88 10.12
C ALA A 19 1.02 3.14 9.70
N ALA A 20 2.29 3.02 9.26
CA ALA A 20 3.08 4.15 8.75
C ALA A 20 2.42 4.83 7.53
N ALA A 21 1.62 4.07 6.76
CA ALA A 21 0.85 4.59 5.64
C ALA A 21 -0.53 5.18 6.04
N GLY A 22 -0.85 5.22 7.34
CA GLY A 22 -2.06 5.85 7.88
C GLY A 22 -3.28 4.91 8.01
N GLY A 23 -3.08 3.60 8.11
CA GLY A 23 -4.18 2.66 8.36
C GLY A 23 -3.77 1.19 8.32
N ASN A 24 -4.75 0.31 8.15
CA ASN A 24 -4.61 -1.16 8.15
C ASN A 24 -4.33 -1.77 6.76
N SER A 25 -4.05 -0.95 5.74
CA SER A 25 -3.89 -1.42 4.36
C SER A 25 -3.12 -0.45 3.47
N ILE A 26 -2.46 -0.99 2.45
CA ILE A 26 -2.01 -0.23 1.27
C ILE A 26 -2.99 -0.51 0.11
N PRO A 27 -3.81 0.47 -0.31
CA PRO A 27 -4.79 0.27 -1.38
C PRO A 27 -4.12 0.05 -2.75
N CYS A 28 -4.86 -0.54 -3.68
CA CYS A 28 -4.47 -0.64 -5.09
C CYS A 28 -5.48 0.13 -5.93
N ALA A 29 -5.06 1.27 -6.46
CA ALA A 29 -5.86 2.10 -7.35
C ALA A 29 -6.06 1.39 -8.71
N PRO A 30 -7.28 1.42 -9.30
CA PRO A 30 -7.54 0.80 -10.58
C PRO A 30 -6.66 1.36 -11.70
N TYR A 31 -6.34 0.53 -12.68
CA TYR A 31 -5.56 0.95 -13.84
C TYR A 31 -6.27 2.07 -14.62
N ALA A 32 -5.49 3.04 -15.06
CA ALA A 32 -5.79 3.96 -16.14
C ALA A 32 -4.46 4.31 -16.83
N THR A 33 -4.50 4.69 -18.12
CA THR A 33 -3.27 4.96 -18.88
C THR A 33 -2.46 6.08 -18.22
N PHE A 34 -1.14 5.92 -18.16
CA PHE A 34 -0.25 6.89 -17.53
C PHE A 34 -0.37 8.28 -18.18
N GLY A 35 -0.27 9.34 -17.37
CA GLY A 35 -0.42 10.73 -17.83
C GLY A 35 -1.87 11.20 -18.05
N THR A 36 -2.88 10.38 -17.74
CA THR A 36 -4.30 10.76 -17.89
C THR A 36 -4.89 11.40 -16.63
N ARG A 37 -5.98 12.15 -16.83
CA ARG A 37 -6.80 12.70 -15.74
C ARG A 37 -7.45 11.59 -14.91
N GLU A 38 -7.95 10.55 -15.56
CA GLU A 38 -8.57 9.39 -14.93
C GLU A 38 -7.62 8.72 -13.91
N LEU A 39 -6.35 8.50 -14.27
CA LEU A 39 -5.37 7.98 -13.33
C LEU A 39 -5.18 8.90 -12.12
N SER A 40 -5.19 10.21 -12.34
CA SER A 40 -5.06 11.19 -11.25
C SER A 40 -6.25 11.14 -10.29
N GLU A 41 -7.45 10.89 -10.80
CA GLU A 41 -8.67 10.73 -10.00
C GLU A 41 -8.63 9.45 -9.16
N HIS A 42 -8.23 8.33 -9.74
CA HIS A 42 -8.03 7.07 -9.00
C HIS A 42 -7.00 7.22 -7.88
N VAL A 43 -5.88 7.87 -8.15
CA VAL A 43 -4.83 8.14 -7.15
C VAL A 43 -5.35 9.06 -6.04
N ALA A 44 -6.08 10.12 -6.37
CA ALA A 44 -6.63 11.06 -5.37
C ALA A 44 -7.62 10.36 -4.43
N VAL A 45 -8.47 9.47 -4.95
CA VAL A 45 -9.39 8.66 -4.13
C VAL A 45 -8.61 7.72 -3.21
N ALA A 46 -7.62 7.00 -3.73
CA ALA A 46 -6.86 6.03 -2.95
C ALA A 46 -6.01 6.67 -1.83
N LEU A 47 -5.49 7.89 -2.06
CA LEU A 47 -4.68 8.63 -1.09
C LEU A 47 -5.50 9.48 -0.10
N LYS A 48 -6.83 9.52 -0.21
CA LYS A 48 -7.68 10.35 0.67
C LYS A 48 -7.46 10.08 2.17
N HIS A 49 -7.19 8.82 2.52
CA HIS A 49 -6.99 8.37 3.90
C HIS A 49 -5.72 7.51 4.06
N ARG A 50 -4.80 7.61 3.09
CA ARG A 50 -3.57 6.83 3.06
C ARG A 50 -2.45 7.68 2.50
N LYS A 51 -1.24 7.44 2.98
CA LYS A 51 -0.02 8.10 2.51
C LYS A 51 0.64 7.36 1.35
N ALA A 52 0.19 6.15 1.03
CA ALA A 52 0.70 5.37 -0.08
C ALA A 52 -0.42 4.58 -0.78
N THR A 53 -0.28 4.37 -2.08
CA THR A 53 -1.16 3.51 -2.88
C THR A 53 -0.35 2.77 -3.95
N LEU A 54 -0.69 1.51 -4.18
CA LEU A 54 -0.31 0.80 -5.39
C LEU A 54 -1.15 1.32 -6.57
N LEU A 55 -0.61 1.20 -7.77
CA LEU A 55 -1.30 1.50 -9.03
C LEU A 55 -1.32 0.21 -9.85
N GLN A 56 -2.51 -0.33 -10.12
CA GLN A 56 -2.68 -1.61 -10.81
C GLN A 56 -1.88 -1.62 -12.12
N HIS A 57 -1.10 -2.68 -12.38
CA HIS A 57 -0.20 -2.81 -13.54
C HIS A 57 0.82 -1.66 -13.76
N HIS A 58 1.14 -0.87 -12.72
CA HIS A 58 2.01 0.30 -12.86
C HIS A 58 3.08 0.36 -11.77
N GLY A 59 2.73 0.59 -10.51
CA GLY A 59 3.74 0.84 -9.48
C GLY A 59 3.17 1.32 -8.15
N LEU A 60 3.82 2.32 -7.55
CA LEU A 60 3.56 2.85 -6.21
C LEU A 60 3.67 4.38 -6.23
N ILE A 61 2.76 5.06 -5.53
CA ILE A 61 2.90 6.47 -5.11
C ILE A 61 2.89 6.51 -3.58
N ALA A 62 3.89 7.18 -2.99
CA ALA A 62 3.96 7.49 -1.56
C ALA A 62 4.19 8.99 -1.35
N CYS A 63 3.51 9.56 -0.36
CA CYS A 63 3.52 10.99 -0.05
C CYS A 63 3.74 11.20 1.44
N GLU A 64 4.59 12.16 1.79
CA GLU A 64 4.89 12.54 3.16
C GLU A 64 5.34 14.00 3.23
N ALA A 65 5.51 14.53 4.45
CA ALA A 65 5.84 15.93 4.69
C ALA A 65 7.24 16.36 4.23
N SER A 66 8.13 15.41 3.92
CA SER A 66 9.47 15.68 3.38
C SER A 66 9.92 14.56 2.44
N LEU A 67 10.91 14.84 1.58
CA LEU A 67 11.47 13.85 0.65
C LEU A 67 12.09 12.65 1.39
N GLU A 68 12.77 12.88 2.50
CA GLU A 68 13.35 11.81 3.33
C GLU A 68 12.27 10.87 3.86
N LYS A 69 11.18 11.42 4.41
CA LYS A 69 10.05 10.62 4.91
C LYS A 69 9.30 9.92 3.78
N ALA A 70 9.15 10.56 2.63
CA ALA A 70 8.49 9.96 1.46
C ALA A 70 9.31 8.78 0.90
N LEU A 71 10.64 8.93 0.82
CA LEU A 71 11.54 7.86 0.40
C LEU A 71 11.52 6.70 1.40
N TRP A 72 11.57 6.99 2.70
CA TRP A 72 11.46 5.99 3.75
C TRP A 72 10.13 5.24 3.65
N LEU A 73 9.00 5.94 3.53
CA LEU A 73 7.68 5.32 3.42
C LEU A 73 7.59 4.45 2.15
N ALA A 74 8.12 4.91 1.02
CA ALA A 74 8.18 4.11 -0.21
C ALA A 74 8.97 2.81 -0.01
N HIS A 75 10.09 2.87 0.72
CA HIS A 75 10.89 1.70 1.06
C HIS A 75 10.11 0.72 1.95
N GLU A 76 9.48 1.20 3.03
CA GLU A 76 8.68 0.36 3.92
C GLU A 76 7.53 -0.35 3.18
N VAL A 77 6.85 0.35 2.27
CA VAL A 77 5.78 -0.27 1.45
C VAL A 77 6.35 -1.33 0.50
N GLU A 78 7.57 -1.17 -0.02
CA GLU A 78 8.24 -2.20 -0.81
C GLU A 78 8.55 -3.45 0.04
N VAL A 79 9.05 -3.26 1.26
CA VAL A 79 9.29 -4.36 2.21
C VAL A 79 7.98 -5.10 2.52
N LEU A 80 6.90 -4.38 2.82
CA LEU A 80 5.58 -4.98 3.04
C LEU A 80 5.09 -5.76 1.82
N ALA A 81 5.29 -5.24 0.61
CA ALA A 81 4.92 -5.94 -0.62
C ALA A 81 5.73 -7.23 -0.82
N GLN A 82 7.03 -7.21 -0.52
CA GLN A 82 7.88 -8.40 -0.59
C GLN A 82 7.47 -9.46 0.43
N LEU A 83 7.19 -9.07 1.67
CA LEU A 83 6.68 -9.96 2.72
C LEU A 83 5.34 -10.59 2.31
N TYR A 84 4.42 -9.78 1.77
CA TYR A 84 3.12 -10.25 1.33
C TYR A 84 3.24 -11.30 0.23
N LEU A 85 4.03 -11.03 -0.83
CA LEU A 85 4.20 -12.00 -1.91
C LEU A 85 4.91 -13.29 -1.45
N SER A 86 5.91 -13.16 -0.57
CA SER A 86 6.65 -14.30 -0.04
C SER A 86 5.75 -15.23 0.78
N THR A 87 4.84 -14.67 1.57
CA THR A 87 3.90 -15.43 2.40
C THR A 87 2.71 -15.94 1.61
N LEU A 88 2.18 -15.15 0.66
CA LEU A 88 1.06 -15.51 -0.20
C LEU A 88 1.36 -16.75 -1.07
N ALA A 89 2.63 -16.97 -1.44
CA ALA A 89 3.07 -18.17 -2.13
C ALA A 89 2.96 -19.46 -1.29
N ILE A 90 2.84 -19.34 0.03
CA ILE A 90 2.75 -20.46 0.99
C ILE A 90 1.32 -20.65 1.48
N THR A 91 0.59 -19.55 1.74
CA THR A 91 -0.78 -19.56 2.27
C THR A 91 -1.61 -18.40 1.71
N ASP A 92 -2.82 -18.68 1.22
CA ASP A 92 -3.81 -17.68 0.81
C ASP A 92 -5.16 -18.02 1.48
N PRO A 93 -5.69 -17.17 2.39
CA PRO A 93 -5.18 -15.86 2.76
C PRO A 93 -3.96 -15.89 3.70
N VAL A 94 -3.15 -14.84 3.64
CA VAL A 94 -2.08 -14.57 4.62
C VAL A 94 -2.70 -14.11 5.94
N PRO A 95 -2.27 -14.63 7.11
CA PRO A 95 -2.74 -14.14 8.41
C PRO A 95 -2.45 -12.64 8.61
N VAL A 96 -3.35 -11.95 9.31
CA VAL A 96 -3.29 -10.50 9.53
C VAL A 96 -3.48 -10.15 11.00
N LEU A 97 -3.03 -8.95 11.38
CA LEU A 97 -3.42 -8.28 12.62
C LEU A 97 -4.87 -7.78 12.48
N ASP A 98 -5.60 -7.74 13.61
CA ASP A 98 -6.94 -7.15 13.68
C ASP A 98 -6.90 -5.62 13.71
N ASP A 99 -8.06 -5.00 13.51
CA ASP A 99 -8.19 -3.55 13.43
C ASP A 99 -7.91 -2.88 14.79
N GLU A 100 -8.23 -3.55 15.88
CA GLU A 100 -7.91 -3.10 17.24
C GLU A 100 -6.40 -2.99 17.46
N ALA A 101 -5.62 -4.01 17.06
CA ALA A 101 -4.16 -3.95 17.15
C ALA A 101 -3.56 -2.84 16.29
N ILE A 102 -4.09 -2.61 15.07
CA ILE A 102 -3.61 -1.52 14.21
C ILE A 102 -4.00 -0.15 14.78
N ALA A 103 -5.16 -0.01 15.40
CA ALA A 103 -5.57 1.23 16.06
C ALA A 103 -4.57 1.63 17.17
N ILE A 104 -4.12 0.68 18.00
CA ILE A 104 -3.12 0.91 19.05
C ILE A 104 -1.79 1.41 18.47
N VAL A 105 -1.39 0.95 17.28
CA VAL A 105 -0.11 1.35 16.65
C VAL A 105 -0.19 2.75 16.01
N LEU A 106 -1.39 3.23 15.70
CA LEU A 106 -1.61 4.56 15.09
C LEU A 106 -1.62 5.71 16.12
N GLU A 107 -1.82 5.40 17.39
CA GLU A 107 -1.75 6.34 18.52
C GLU A 107 -0.31 6.76 18.86
#